data_AF-A0A7G6YDG2-F1
#
_entry.id   AF-A0A7G6YDG2-F1
#
_cell.length_a   1.000
_cell.length_b   1.000
_cell.length_c   1.000
_cell.angle_alpha   90.00
_cell.angle_beta   90.00
_cell.angle_gamma   90.00
#
_symmetry.space_group_name_H-M   'P 1'
#
loop_
_entity.id
_entity.type
_entity.pdbx_description
1 polymer ?
#
loop_
_entity_poly.entity_id
_entity_poly.type
_entity_poly.pdbx_seq_one_letter_code
_entity_poly.pdbx_strand_id
1 'polypeptide(L)'
;MIRLHERAPWHTLVALAGCATAVDLFRLGTGVTLLGLINLAFVWLFAQQLGFLYADGVFFRMRRRRLVALAAAAAALLAAGVAGGVYSPDMLANQYPAVFAIGLLAIVQLCGLTLLHPALTALVRTRPARVLTFVVGSRLMTVYLWHLICIIAITGVCLLVPGWHPAPGSPDWWASRPLVLAAAIALVLLLSLGLARFERGPRPLTAAETRAPAWRVHLAALLAFAPPFIILIHGLDPTLAVFGLSLYSSALILIRPDRIVSRRPHPPVASAPPPSPAASPRSASSRP
;
A
#
# COMPACT_ATOMS: atom_id res chain seq x y z
N MET A 1 6.95 14.47 -2.33
CA MET A 1 5.93 14.04 -3.32
C MET A 1 4.62 14.79 -3.19
N ILE A 2 3.92 14.76 -2.06
CA ILE A 2 2.64 15.49 -1.90
C ILE A 2 2.78 17.00 -2.24
N ARG A 3 3.76 17.69 -1.64
CA ARG A 3 4.02 19.11 -1.95
C ARG A 3 4.38 19.38 -3.43
N LEU A 4 4.97 18.41 -4.13
CA LEU A 4 5.31 18.56 -5.55
C LEU A 4 4.05 18.40 -6.41
N HIS A 5 3.20 17.43 -6.06
CA HIS A 5 1.90 17.23 -6.67
C HIS A 5 1.00 18.46 -6.53
N GLU A 6 0.89 19.02 -5.33
CA GLU A 6 0.07 20.21 -5.06
C GLU A 6 0.51 21.44 -5.85
N ARG A 7 1.83 21.59 -6.08
CA ARG A 7 2.39 22.74 -6.81
C ARG A 7 2.30 22.57 -8.32
N ALA A 8 2.65 21.39 -8.83
CA ALA A 8 2.81 21.13 -10.25
C ALA A 8 2.61 19.64 -10.56
N PRO A 9 1.35 19.15 -10.59
CA PRO A 9 1.06 17.72 -10.65
C PRO A 9 1.51 17.10 -11.97
N TRP A 10 1.22 17.78 -13.09
CA TRP A 10 1.62 17.31 -14.43
C TRP A 10 3.13 17.32 -14.65
N HIS A 11 3.83 18.37 -14.20
CA HIS A 11 5.29 18.43 -14.30
C HIS A 11 5.95 17.33 -13.48
N THR A 12 5.44 17.07 -12.27
CA THR A 12 5.94 15.97 -11.43
C THR A 12 5.74 14.63 -12.11
N LEU A 13 4.56 14.39 -12.68
CA LEU A 13 4.25 13.15 -13.41
C LEU A 13 5.16 12.96 -14.63
N VAL A 14 5.31 13.99 -15.47
CA VAL A 14 6.15 13.94 -16.68
C VAL A 14 7.63 13.77 -16.31
N ALA A 15 8.11 14.46 -15.27
CA ALA A 15 9.48 14.31 -14.80
C ALA A 15 9.77 12.87 -14.33
N LEU A 16 8.85 12.24 -13.59
CA LEU A 16 9.00 10.85 -13.16
C LEU A 16 8.98 9.88 -14.34
N ALA A 17 8.08 10.08 -15.31
CA ALA A 17 8.04 9.26 -16.53
C ALA A 17 9.33 9.41 -17.35
N GLY A 18 9.83 10.63 -17.50
CA GLY A 18 11.08 10.94 -18.18
C GLY A 18 12.29 10.30 -17.50
N CYS A 19 12.39 10.42 -16.17
CA CYS A 19 13.44 9.75 -15.39
C CYS A 19 13.36 8.23 -15.54
N ALA A 20 12.15 7.66 -15.48
CA ALA A 20 11.98 6.22 -15.59
C ALA A 20 12.41 5.68 -16.96
N THR A 21 12.00 6.38 -18.02
CA THR A 21 12.36 6.04 -19.41
C THR A 21 13.86 6.23 -19.66
N ALA A 22 14.47 7.27 -19.09
CA ALA A 22 15.92 7.49 -19.18
C ALA A 22 16.72 6.36 -18.51
N VAL A 23 16.27 5.88 -17.34
CA VAL A 23 16.90 4.72 -16.68
C VAL A 23 16.72 3.45 -17.49
N ASP A 24 15.56 3.22 -18.10
CA ASP A 24 15.33 2.08 -19.00
C ASP A 24 16.29 2.10 -20.20
N LEU A 25 16.41 3.25 -20.88
CA LEU A 25 17.31 3.41 -22.01
C LEU A 25 18.78 3.22 -21.61
N PHE A 26 19.18 3.77 -20.47
CA PHE A 26 20.54 3.62 -19.98
C PHE A 26 20.85 2.16 -19.60
N ARG A 27 19.90 1.46 -18.99
CA ARG A 27 20.02 0.03 -18.69
C ARG A 27 20.13 -0.81 -19.96
N LEU A 28 19.32 -0.51 -20.98
CA LEU A 28 19.39 -1.20 -22.28
C LEU A 28 20.74 -0.98 -22.96
N GLY A 29 21.32 0.23 -22.86
CA GLY A 29 22.63 0.54 -23.45
C GLY A 29 23.83 -0.01 -22.68
N THR A 30 23.74 -0.11 -21.34
CA THR A 30 24.89 -0.51 -20.49
C THR A 30 24.84 -1.96 -20.00
N GLY A 31 23.67 -2.60 -20.03
CA GLY A 31 23.46 -3.95 -19.49
C GLY A 31 23.47 -4.03 -17.95
N VAL A 32 23.65 -2.91 -17.23
CA VAL A 32 23.74 -2.91 -15.77
C VAL A 32 22.35 -3.06 -15.15
N THR A 33 22.04 -4.28 -14.70
CA THR A 33 20.74 -4.63 -14.10
C THR A 33 20.44 -3.86 -12.82
N LEU A 34 21.46 -3.55 -12.02
CA LEU A 34 21.32 -2.87 -10.72
C LEU A 34 20.71 -1.46 -10.84
N LEU A 35 20.90 -0.78 -11.98
CA LEU A 35 20.32 0.54 -12.22
C LEU A 35 18.78 0.51 -12.29
N GLY A 36 18.20 -0.64 -12.66
CA GLY A 36 16.75 -0.79 -12.64
C GLY A 36 16.15 -0.78 -11.23
N LEU A 37 16.96 -0.96 -10.17
CA LEU A 37 16.50 -0.76 -8.79
C LEU A 37 16.17 0.72 -8.51
N ILE A 38 16.88 1.66 -9.14
CA ILE A 38 16.54 3.09 -9.06
C ILE A 38 15.20 3.32 -9.77
N ASN A 39 14.99 2.62 -10.89
CA ASN A 39 13.75 2.75 -11.65
C ASN A 39 12.51 2.29 -10.87
N LEU A 40 12.67 1.35 -9.94
CA LEU A 40 11.61 0.97 -8.99
C LEU A 40 11.03 2.19 -8.29
N ALA A 41 11.86 3.13 -7.84
CA ALA A 41 11.40 4.34 -7.19
C ALA A 41 10.62 5.24 -8.17
N PHE A 42 11.15 5.50 -9.37
CA PHE A 42 10.49 6.38 -10.34
C PHE A 42 9.16 5.83 -10.84
N VAL A 43 9.12 4.55 -11.23
CA VAL A 43 7.90 3.89 -11.72
C VAL A 43 6.83 3.83 -10.62
N TRP A 44 7.22 3.53 -9.38
CA TRP A 44 6.25 3.45 -8.28
C TRP A 44 5.75 4.82 -7.83
N LEU A 45 6.64 5.82 -7.76
CA LEU A 45 6.24 7.20 -7.51
C LEU A 45 5.36 7.75 -8.64
N PHE A 46 5.63 7.36 -9.89
CA PHE A 46 4.78 7.71 -11.04
C PHE A 46 3.37 7.13 -10.86
N ALA A 47 3.25 5.84 -10.54
CA ALA A 47 1.96 5.21 -10.25
C ALA A 47 1.24 5.88 -9.06
N GLN A 48 1.98 6.29 -8.03
CA GLN A 48 1.43 7.05 -6.91
C GLN A 48 0.90 8.43 -7.35
N GLN A 49 1.63 9.17 -8.19
CA GLN A 49 1.16 10.46 -8.73
C GLN A 49 -0.10 10.29 -9.59
N LEU A 50 -0.19 9.21 -10.38
CA LEU A 50 -1.43 8.87 -11.10
C LEU A 50 -2.61 8.66 -10.14
N GLY A 51 -2.37 7.99 -9.01
CA GLY A 51 -3.36 7.84 -7.94
C GLY A 51 -3.84 9.17 -7.36
N PHE A 52 -2.94 10.14 -7.15
CA PHE A 52 -3.32 11.48 -6.72
C PHE A 52 -4.15 12.22 -7.77
N LEU A 53 -3.78 12.16 -9.05
CA LEU A 53 -4.57 12.74 -10.14
C LEU A 53 -5.98 12.12 -10.23
N TYR A 54 -6.10 10.82 -9.97
CA TYR A 54 -7.39 10.14 -9.88
C TYR A 54 -8.22 10.66 -8.70
N ALA A 55 -7.62 10.77 -7.51
CA ALA A 55 -8.27 11.30 -6.32
C ALA A 55 -8.72 12.77 -6.50
N ASP A 56 -7.93 13.58 -7.21
CA ASP A 56 -8.27 14.97 -7.56
C ASP A 56 -9.40 15.09 -8.58
N GLY A 57 -9.93 13.98 -9.08
CA GLY A 57 -11.02 13.95 -10.05
C GLY A 57 -10.60 14.30 -11.48
N VAL A 58 -9.30 14.40 -11.78
CA VAL A 58 -8.79 14.86 -13.08
C VAL A 58 -9.30 13.96 -14.21
N PHE A 59 -9.20 12.65 -14.04
CA PHE A 59 -9.67 11.67 -15.02
C PHE A 59 -11.19 11.70 -15.20
N PHE A 60 -11.96 11.98 -14.14
CA PHE A 60 -13.42 12.09 -14.21
C PHE A 60 -13.90 13.35 -14.95
N ARG A 61 -13.10 14.43 -14.94
CA ARG A 61 -13.38 15.65 -15.73
C ARG A 61 -13.04 15.49 -17.21
N MET A 62 -12.29 14.45 -17.60
CA MET A 62 -11.93 14.23 -19.00
C MET A 62 -13.12 13.68 -19.80
N ARG A 63 -13.25 14.13 -21.06
CA ARG A 63 -14.20 13.54 -22.00
C ARG A 63 -13.86 12.07 -22.22
N ARG A 64 -14.88 11.19 -22.28
CA ARG A 64 -14.73 9.75 -22.51
C ARG A 64 -13.80 9.40 -23.69
N ARG A 65 -13.90 10.15 -24.80
CA ARG A 65 -13.04 9.98 -25.97
C ARG A 65 -11.55 10.18 -25.66
N ARG A 66 -11.22 11.16 -24.81
CA ARG A 66 -9.82 11.42 -24.39
C ARG A 66 -9.29 10.31 -23.50
N LEU A 67 -10.11 9.78 -22.59
CA LEU A 67 -9.73 8.63 -21.75
C LEU A 67 -9.44 7.38 -22.60
N VAL A 68 -10.32 7.09 -23.57
CA VAL A 68 -10.11 5.98 -24.51
C VAL A 68 -8.87 6.19 -25.35
N ALA A 69 -8.66 7.41 -25.89
CA ALA A 69 -7.47 7.72 -26.66
C ALA A 69 -6.18 7.57 -25.83
N LEU A 70 -6.18 8.02 -24.58
CA LEU A 70 -5.05 7.89 -23.67
C LEU A 70 -4.76 6.42 -23.33
N ALA A 71 -5.80 5.64 -23.03
CA ALA A 71 -5.66 4.19 -22.80
C ALA A 71 -5.14 3.47 -24.04
N ALA A 72 -5.68 3.78 -25.22
CA ALA A 72 -5.26 3.18 -26.48
C ALA A 72 -3.82 3.54 -26.83
N ALA A 73 -3.41 4.80 -26.63
CA ALA A 73 -2.04 5.25 -26.86
C ALA A 73 -1.06 4.55 -25.91
N ALA A 74 -1.36 4.47 -24.61
CA ALA A 74 -0.52 3.78 -23.64
C ALA A 74 -0.42 2.26 -23.94
N ALA A 75 -1.53 1.62 -24.31
CA ALA A 75 -1.56 0.22 -24.71
C ALA A 75 -0.77 -0.03 -26.01
N ALA A 76 -0.89 0.85 -27.00
CA ALA A 76 -0.14 0.75 -28.25
C ALA A 76 1.36 0.91 -28.03
N LEU A 77 1.79 1.86 -27.19
CA LEU A 77 3.20 2.01 -26.80
C LEU A 77 3.73 0.78 -26.07
N LEU A 78 2.94 0.21 -25.16
CA LEU A 78 3.29 -1.02 -24.45
C LEU A 78 3.43 -2.20 -25.44
N ALA A 79 2.44 -2.39 -26.32
CA ALA A 79 2.46 -3.45 -27.32
C ALA A 79 3.63 -3.30 -28.30
N ALA A 80 3.93 -2.08 -28.75
CA ALA A 80 5.08 -1.80 -29.59
C ALA A 80 6.39 -2.11 -28.87
N GLY A 81 6.51 -1.77 -27.59
CA GLY A 81 7.70 -2.10 -26.79
C GLY A 81 7.89 -3.60 -26.59
N VAL A 82 6.81 -4.36 -26.39
CA VAL A 82 6.86 -5.84 -26.31
C VAL A 82 7.21 -6.45 -27.66
N ALA A 83 6.56 -6.02 -28.75
CA ALA A 83 6.83 -6.52 -30.10
C ALA A 83 8.25 -6.19 -30.59
N GLY A 84 8.80 -5.03 -30.18
CA GLY A 84 10.17 -4.63 -30.45
C GLY A 84 11.22 -5.28 -29.55
N GLY A 85 10.82 -6.15 -28.62
CA GLY A 85 11.73 -6.83 -27.69
C GLY A 85 12.31 -5.93 -26.59
N VAL A 86 11.82 -4.69 -26.44
CA VAL A 86 12.24 -3.76 -25.39
C VAL A 86 11.70 -4.19 -24.02
N TYR A 87 10.47 -4.69 -24.01
CA TYR A 87 9.79 -5.19 -22.82
C TYR A 87 9.51 -6.68 -22.96
N SER A 88 9.58 -7.41 -21.85
CA SER A 88 9.19 -8.82 -21.84
C SER A 88 7.67 -8.96 -21.99
N PRO A 89 7.17 -9.97 -22.73
CA PRO A 89 5.76 -10.37 -22.65
C PRO A 89 5.35 -10.84 -21.26
N ASP A 90 6.31 -11.30 -20.46
CA ASP A 90 6.10 -11.68 -19.07
C ASP A 90 6.21 -10.47 -18.14
N MET A 91 5.09 -10.11 -17.51
CA MET A 91 5.02 -9.00 -16.56
C MET A 91 5.90 -9.24 -15.32
N LEU A 92 6.15 -10.50 -14.92
CA LEU A 92 7.05 -10.79 -13.79
C LEU A 92 8.48 -10.33 -14.11
N ALA A 93 8.94 -10.58 -15.33
CA ALA A 93 10.25 -10.13 -15.79
C ALA A 93 10.36 -8.60 -15.87
N ASN A 94 9.25 -7.89 -16.09
CA ASN A 94 9.23 -6.42 -16.12
C ASN A 94 9.16 -5.77 -14.73
N GLN A 95 8.98 -6.55 -13.66
CA GLN A 95 8.91 -6.05 -12.27
C GLN A 95 10.25 -6.03 -11.55
N TYR A 96 11.18 -6.90 -11.95
CA TYR A 96 12.48 -6.99 -11.30
C TYR A 96 13.61 -7.15 -12.33
N PRO A 97 14.34 -6.06 -12.66
CA PRO A 97 14.12 -4.68 -12.21
C PRO A 97 12.90 -4.01 -12.86
N ALA A 98 12.23 -3.10 -12.16
CA ALA A 98 11.03 -2.44 -12.69
C ALA A 98 11.37 -1.61 -13.94
N VAL A 99 10.60 -1.82 -15.02
CA VAL A 99 10.68 -1.01 -16.25
C VAL A 99 9.40 -0.21 -16.46
N PHE A 100 9.46 0.83 -17.29
CA PHE A 100 8.36 1.77 -17.52
C PHE A 100 7.15 1.12 -18.23
N ALA A 101 7.27 -0.12 -18.72
CA ALA A 101 6.15 -0.95 -19.12
C ALA A 101 5.03 -1.01 -18.06
N ILE A 102 5.38 -1.07 -16.78
CA ILE A 102 4.43 -1.06 -15.66
C ILE A 102 3.74 0.31 -15.54
N GLY A 103 4.46 1.39 -15.80
CA GLY A 103 3.90 2.75 -15.84
C GLY A 103 2.86 2.90 -16.95
N LEU A 104 3.16 2.39 -18.15
CA LEU A 104 2.19 2.35 -19.26
C LEU A 104 0.96 1.52 -18.91
N LEU A 105 1.17 0.33 -18.32
CA LEU A 105 0.07 -0.52 -17.86
C LEU A 105 -0.79 0.18 -16.79
N ALA A 106 -0.19 0.92 -15.86
CA ALA A 106 -0.91 1.69 -14.84
C ALA A 106 -1.81 2.77 -15.47
N ILE A 107 -1.37 3.45 -16.54
CA ILE A 107 -2.20 4.41 -17.29
C ILE A 107 -3.41 3.69 -17.91
N VAL A 108 -3.18 2.56 -18.58
CA VAL A 108 -4.25 1.75 -19.20
C VAL A 108 -5.28 1.34 -18.15
N GLN A 109 -4.81 0.79 -17.03
CA GLN A 109 -5.66 0.34 -15.92
C GLN A 109 -6.45 1.49 -15.29
N LEU A 110 -5.82 2.64 -15.08
CA LEU A 110 -6.49 3.79 -14.46
C LEU A 110 -7.57 4.41 -15.37
N CYS A 111 -7.28 4.54 -16.67
CA CYS A 111 -8.26 4.96 -17.65
C CYS A 111 -9.41 3.94 -17.75
N GLY A 112 -9.10 2.64 -17.80
CA GLY A 112 -10.09 1.56 -17.79
C GLY A 112 -10.98 1.60 -16.55
N LEU A 113 -10.39 1.76 -15.37
CA LEU A 113 -11.11 1.91 -14.11
C LEU A 113 -12.04 3.12 -14.13
N THR A 114 -11.56 4.27 -14.62
CA THR A 114 -12.38 5.50 -14.73
C THR A 114 -13.56 5.30 -15.68
N LEU A 115 -13.35 4.62 -16.81
CA LEU A 115 -14.40 4.31 -17.79
C LEU A 115 -15.43 3.31 -17.24
N LEU A 116 -15.00 2.33 -16.44
CA LEU A 116 -15.85 1.33 -15.81
C LEU A 116 -16.52 1.84 -14.53
N HIS A 117 -16.05 2.96 -13.97
CA HIS A 117 -16.51 3.48 -12.69
C HIS A 117 -18.04 3.61 -12.59
N PRO A 118 -18.79 4.14 -13.59
CA PRO A 118 -20.25 4.21 -13.50
C PRO A 118 -20.93 2.83 -13.40
N ALA A 119 -20.43 1.84 -14.15
CA ALA A 119 -20.95 0.48 -14.15
C ALA A 119 -20.66 -0.24 -12.82
N LEU A 120 -19.43 -0.07 -12.29
CA LEU A 120 -19.05 -0.59 -10.98
C LEU A 120 -19.88 0.03 -9.87
N THR A 121 -20.12 1.34 -9.92
CA THR A 121 -21.00 2.05 -8.98
C THR A 121 -22.44 1.53 -9.04
N ALA A 122 -22.97 1.27 -10.24
CA ALA A 122 -24.29 0.64 -10.38
C ALA A 122 -24.32 -0.78 -9.80
N LEU A 123 -23.29 -1.59 -10.05
CA LEU A 123 -23.18 -2.97 -9.54
C LEU A 123 -23.15 -3.00 -8.01
N VAL A 124 -22.38 -2.12 -7.38
CA VAL A 124 -22.24 -2.04 -5.91
C VAL A 124 -23.54 -1.59 -5.24
N ARG A 125 -24.54 -1.06 -5.96
CA ARG A 125 -25.87 -0.78 -5.39
C ARG A 125 -26.69 -2.06 -5.13
N THR A 126 -26.35 -3.18 -5.79
CA THR A 126 -27.04 -4.46 -5.58
C THR A 126 -26.72 -5.04 -4.20
N ARG A 127 -27.67 -5.76 -3.58
CA ARG A 127 -27.44 -6.48 -2.32
C ARG A 127 -26.29 -7.52 -2.43
N PRO A 128 -26.25 -8.41 -3.44
CA PRO A 128 -25.19 -9.42 -3.53
C PRO A 128 -23.79 -8.80 -3.64
N ALA A 129 -23.62 -7.74 -4.45
CA ALA A 129 -22.33 -7.07 -4.58
C ALA A 129 -21.87 -6.43 -3.25
N ARG A 130 -22.77 -5.84 -2.48
CA ARG A 130 -22.45 -5.29 -1.15
C ARG A 130 -22.02 -6.35 -0.16
N VAL A 131 -22.74 -7.48 -0.10
CA VAL A 131 -22.38 -8.60 0.77
C VAL A 131 -21.01 -9.13 0.40
N LEU A 132 -20.75 -9.37 -0.89
CA LEU A 132 -19.45 -9.83 -1.37
C LEU A 132 -18.33 -8.84 -1.01
N THR A 133 -18.55 -7.55 -1.28
CA THR A 133 -17.58 -6.49 -0.99
C THR A 133 -17.31 -6.38 0.51
N PHE A 134 -18.31 -6.56 1.36
CA PHE A 134 -18.14 -6.56 2.81
C PHE A 134 -17.35 -7.79 3.30
N VAL A 135 -17.67 -8.98 2.79
CA VAL A 135 -16.99 -10.23 3.17
C VAL A 135 -15.53 -10.21 2.75
N VAL A 136 -15.24 -9.80 1.52
CA VAL A 136 -13.87 -9.69 1.01
C VAL A 136 -13.15 -8.49 1.62
N GLY A 137 -13.82 -7.35 1.69
CA GLY A 137 -13.31 -6.08 2.23
C GLY A 137 -12.82 -6.18 3.66
N SER A 138 -13.56 -6.90 4.51
CA SER A 138 -13.18 -7.15 5.91
C SER A 138 -11.92 -8.01 6.09
N ARG A 139 -11.44 -8.66 5.02
CA ARG A 139 -10.33 -9.64 5.04
C ARG A 139 -9.21 -9.28 4.06
N LEU A 140 -9.23 -8.09 3.47
CA LEU A 140 -8.29 -7.71 2.41
C LEU A 140 -6.83 -7.81 2.84
N MET A 141 -6.53 -7.53 4.13
CA MET A 141 -5.17 -7.65 4.65
C MET A 141 -4.72 -9.12 4.70
N THR A 142 -5.53 -10.03 5.22
CA THR A 142 -5.21 -11.47 5.17
C THR A 142 -5.08 -11.96 3.73
N VAL A 143 -6.03 -11.58 2.86
CA VAL A 143 -5.97 -11.99 1.45
C VAL A 143 -4.66 -11.50 0.81
N TYR A 144 -4.30 -10.24 1.01
CA TYR A 144 -3.06 -9.66 0.50
C TYR A 144 -1.82 -10.41 1.00
N LEU A 145 -1.74 -10.73 2.29
CA LEU A 145 -0.56 -11.39 2.87
C LEU A 145 -0.44 -12.87 2.48
N TRP A 146 -1.57 -13.58 2.37
CA TRP A 146 -1.57 -15.04 2.28
C TRP A 146 -1.83 -15.59 0.88
N HIS A 147 -2.41 -14.81 -0.05
CA HIS A 147 -2.77 -15.35 -1.36
C HIS A 147 -1.58 -15.90 -2.14
N LEU A 148 -0.43 -15.21 -2.16
CA LEU A 148 0.78 -15.72 -2.84
C LEU A 148 1.29 -16.99 -2.17
N ILE A 149 1.32 -17.05 -0.84
CA ILE A 149 1.75 -18.24 -0.10
C ILE A 149 0.83 -19.43 -0.42
N CYS A 150 -0.49 -19.20 -0.46
CA CYS A 150 -1.47 -20.22 -0.84
C CYS A 150 -1.27 -20.70 -2.28
N ILE A 151 -1.06 -19.78 -3.24
CA ILE A 151 -0.79 -20.14 -4.64
C ILE A 151 0.50 -20.96 -4.75
N ILE A 152 1.55 -20.56 -4.03
CA ILE A 152 2.83 -21.30 -3.99
C ILE A 152 2.62 -22.69 -3.38
N ALA A 153 1.87 -22.81 -2.29
CA ALA A 153 1.59 -24.10 -1.65
C ALA A 153 0.80 -25.03 -2.58
N ILE A 154 -0.26 -24.53 -3.22
CA ILE A 154 -1.06 -25.29 -4.19
C ILE A 154 -0.18 -25.73 -5.36
N THR A 155 0.61 -24.80 -5.92
CA THR A 155 1.53 -25.11 -7.03
C THR A 155 2.57 -26.15 -6.60
N GLY A 156 3.11 -26.04 -5.38
CA GLY A 156 4.02 -27.02 -4.79
C GLY A 156 3.39 -28.41 -4.72
N VAL A 157 2.13 -28.52 -4.29
CA VAL A 157 1.39 -29.80 -4.29
C VAL A 157 1.20 -30.34 -5.71
N CYS A 158 0.81 -29.49 -6.67
CA CYS A 158 0.69 -29.89 -8.08
C CYS A 158 2.02 -30.40 -8.68
N LEU A 159 3.16 -29.89 -8.21
CA LEU A 159 4.48 -30.36 -8.64
C LEU A 159 4.83 -31.75 -8.09
N LEU A 160 4.26 -32.15 -6.95
CA LEU A 160 4.46 -33.48 -6.37
C LEU A 160 3.66 -34.57 -7.10
N VAL A 161 2.61 -34.19 -7.83
CA VAL A 161 1.76 -35.13 -8.57
C VAL A 161 2.15 -35.13 -10.05
N PRO A 162 2.65 -36.26 -10.59
CA PRO A 162 2.97 -36.35 -12.02
C PRO A 162 1.75 -36.01 -12.89
N GLY A 163 1.95 -35.16 -13.90
CA GLY A 163 0.89 -34.77 -14.83
C GLY A 163 0.00 -33.59 -14.38
N TRP A 164 0.17 -33.07 -13.16
CA TRP A 164 -0.60 -31.91 -12.67
C TRP A 164 0.09 -30.56 -12.91
N HIS A 165 1.18 -30.53 -13.68
CA HIS A 165 1.93 -29.34 -14.03
C HIS A 165 1.98 -29.14 -15.56
N PRO A 166 0.90 -28.66 -16.20
CA PRO A 166 0.92 -28.35 -17.62
C PRO A 166 1.98 -27.27 -17.93
N ALA A 167 2.58 -27.36 -19.13
CA ALA A 167 3.60 -26.41 -19.57
C ALA A 167 3.10 -24.95 -19.49
N PRO A 168 3.86 -24.01 -18.90
CA PRO A 168 3.44 -22.62 -18.77
C PRO A 168 3.01 -22.01 -20.11
N GLY A 169 1.82 -21.40 -20.13
CA GLY A 169 1.26 -20.77 -21.32
C GLY A 169 0.56 -21.72 -22.31
N SER A 170 0.53 -23.03 -22.05
CA SER A 170 -0.24 -23.98 -22.88
C SER A 170 -1.75 -23.81 -22.70
N PRO A 171 -2.58 -24.32 -23.64
CA PRO A 171 -4.04 -24.34 -23.47
C PRO A 171 -4.49 -25.06 -22.19
N ASP A 172 -3.87 -26.21 -21.89
CA ASP A 172 -4.15 -26.99 -20.67
C ASP A 172 -3.79 -26.21 -19.41
N TRP A 173 -2.70 -25.44 -19.47
CA TRP A 173 -2.32 -24.54 -18.39
C TRP A 173 -3.40 -23.50 -18.16
N TRP A 174 -3.89 -22.83 -19.20
CA TRP A 174 -4.98 -21.87 -19.07
C TRP A 174 -6.28 -22.50 -18.55
N ALA A 175 -6.62 -23.71 -19.00
CA ALA A 175 -7.78 -24.45 -18.53
C ALA A 175 -7.70 -24.80 -17.03
N SER A 176 -6.49 -25.07 -16.52
CA SER A 176 -6.27 -25.35 -15.10
C SER A 176 -6.40 -24.12 -14.18
N ARG A 177 -6.16 -22.90 -14.70
CA ARG A 177 -6.05 -21.68 -13.88
C ARG A 177 -7.31 -21.32 -13.10
N PRO A 178 -8.54 -21.38 -13.67
CA PRO A 178 -9.76 -21.14 -12.89
C PRO A 178 -9.86 -22.04 -11.66
N LEU A 179 -9.49 -23.32 -11.78
CA LEU A 179 -9.51 -24.27 -10.65
C LEU A 179 -8.45 -23.92 -9.60
N VAL A 180 -7.22 -23.62 -10.03
CA VAL A 180 -6.14 -23.20 -9.13
C VAL A 180 -6.50 -21.91 -8.38
N LEU A 181 -7.09 -20.93 -9.07
CA LEU A 181 -7.54 -19.68 -8.48
C LEU A 181 -8.69 -19.90 -7.50
N ALA A 182 -9.67 -20.74 -7.83
CA ALA A 182 -10.76 -21.09 -6.93
C ALA A 182 -10.23 -21.77 -5.66
N ALA A 183 -9.29 -22.71 -5.80
CA ALA A 183 -8.63 -23.36 -4.68
C ALA A 183 -7.84 -22.36 -3.82
N ALA A 184 -7.10 -21.44 -4.43
CA ALA A 184 -6.36 -20.40 -3.71
C ALA A 184 -7.30 -19.47 -2.93
N ILE A 185 -8.40 -19.03 -3.55
CA ILE A 185 -9.42 -18.20 -2.88
C ILE A 185 -10.03 -18.97 -1.71
N ALA A 186 -10.43 -20.22 -1.90
CA ALA A 186 -11.00 -21.05 -0.84
C ALA A 186 -10.03 -21.23 0.34
N LEU A 187 -8.76 -21.52 0.04
CA LEU A 187 -7.72 -21.70 1.05
C LEU A 187 -7.44 -20.41 1.83
N VAL A 188 -7.33 -19.27 1.15
CA VAL A 188 -7.16 -17.96 1.79
C VAL A 188 -8.36 -17.60 2.67
N LEU A 189 -9.58 -17.87 2.21
CA LEU A 189 -10.78 -17.63 3.01
C LEU A 189 -10.81 -18.51 4.25
N LEU A 190 -10.42 -19.79 4.14
CA LEU A 190 -10.31 -20.70 5.27
C LEU A 190 -9.26 -20.21 6.28
N LEU A 191 -8.08 -19.82 5.82
CA LEU A 191 -7.02 -19.25 6.68
C LEU A 191 -7.48 -17.96 7.37
N SER A 192 -8.24 -17.12 6.66
CA SER A 192 -8.80 -15.90 7.21
C SER A 192 -9.73 -16.14 8.40
N LEU A 193 -10.45 -17.26 8.46
CA LEU A 193 -11.28 -17.58 9.63
C LEU A 193 -10.44 -17.72 10.90
N GLY A 194 -9.24 -18.30 10.80
CA GLY A 194 -8.30 -18.41 11.92
C GLY A 194 -7.52 -17.12 12.22
N LEU A 195 -7.22 -16.34 11.16
CA LEU A 195 -6.43 -15.12 11.25
C LEU A 195 -7.23 -13.86 11.59
N ALA A 196 -8.55 -13.91 11.49
CA ALA A 196 -9.45 -12.77 11.78
C ALA A 196 -9.22 -12.18 13.19
N ARG A 197 -8.70 -12.96 14.14
CA ARG A 197 -8.33 -12.46 15.47
C ARG A 197 -7.20 -11.43 15.44
N PHE A 198 -6.28 -11.54 14.48
CA PHE A 198 -5.13 -10.66 14.31
C PHE A 198 -5.45 -9.42 13.45
N GLU A 199 -6.55 -9.46 12.69
CA GLU A 199 -7.02 -8.31 11.90
C GLU A 199 -7.78 -7.27 12.74
N ARG A 200 -8.09 -7.59 14.01
CA ARG A 200 -8.61 -6.60 14.95
C ARG A 200 -7.49 -5.59 15.22
N GLY A 201 -7.57 -4.47 14.51
CA GLY A 201 -6.53 -3.44 14.53
C GLY A 201 -6.17 -2.98 15.95
N PRO A 202 -4.96 -2.40 16.12
CA PRO A 202 -4.52 -1.90 17.41
C PRO A 202 -5.58 -0.98 18.02
N ARG A 203 -5.80 -1.11 19.34
CA ARG A 203 -6.71 -0.21 20.07
C ARG A 203 -6.26 1.23 19.82
N PRO A 204 -7.18 2.18 19.59
CA PRO A 204 -6.83 3.59 19.47
C PRO A 204 -5.96 4.01 20.66
N LEU A 205 -4.89 4.77 20.38
CA LEU A 205 -4.04 5.32 21.44
C LEU A 205 -4.91 6.10 22.42
N THR A 206 -4.76 5.79 23.69
CA THR A 206 -5.44 6.50 24.76
C THR A 206 -4.74 7.83 25.02
N ALA A 207 -5.44 8.80 25.62
CA ALA A 207 -4.84 10.09 25.99
C ALA A 207 -3.64 9.96 26.96
N ALA A 208 -3.45 8.79 27.58
CA ALA A 208 -2.36 8.45 28.48
C ALA A 208 -1.12 7.85 27.77
N GLU A 209 -1.13 7.75 26.44
CA GLU A 209 -0.02 7.21 25.64
C GLU A 209 0.62 8.31 24.79
N THR A 210 1.94 8.45 24.94
CA THR A 210 2.73 9.40 24.14
C THR A 210 3.10 8.81 22.79
N ARG A 211 3.04 9.62 21.72
CA ARG A 211 3.56 9.24 20.40
C ARG A 211 5.07 9.00 20.51
N ALA A 212 5.55 7.92 19.87
CA ALA A 212 6.98 7.64 19.81
C ALA A 212 7.75 8.83 19.20
N PRO A 213 8.95 9.18 19.74
CA PRO A 213 9.77 10.24 19.18
C PRO A 213 10.19 9.92 17.74
N ALA A 214 10.37 10.96 16.91
CA ALA A 214 10.60 10.82 15.47
C ALA A 214 11.75 9.87 15.12
N TRP A 215 12.86 9.91 15.87
CA TRP A 215 14.00 9.03 15.63
C TRP A 215 13.67 7.54 15.80
N ARG A 216 12.81 7.17 16.77
CA ARG A 216 12.33 5.78 16.96
C ARG A 216 11.52 5.33 15.75
N VAL A 217 10.70 6.23 15.21
CA VAL A 217 9.92 5.96 14.00
C VAL A 217 10.83 5.78 12.78
N HIS A 218 11.84 6.65 12.60
CA HIS A 218 12.79 6.54 11.49
C HIS A 218 13.63 5.26 11.58
N LEU A 219 14.13 4.92 12.77
CA LEU A 219 14.90 3.68 12.98
C LEU A 219 14.02 2.46 12.76
N ALA A 220 12.81 2.42 13.30
CA ALA A 220 11.88 1.31 13.07
C ALA A 220 11.51 1.15 11.59
N ALA A 221 11.32 2.26 10.87
CA ALA A 221 11.09 2.24 9.42
C ALA A 221 12.29 1.65 8.67
N LEU A 222 13.52 2.02 9.04
CA LEU A 222 14.74 1.45 8.46
C LEU A 222 14.84 -0.06 8.73
N LEU A 223 14.63 -0.48 9.98
CA LEU A 223 14.67 -1.89 10.37
C LEU A 223 13.57 -2.72 9.72
N ALA A 224 12.40 -2.13 9.46
CA ALA A 224 11.30 -2.80 8.75
C ALA A 224 11.54 -2.87 7.23
N PHE A 225 12.22 -1.88 6.65
CA PHE A 225 12.47 -1.80 5.20
C PHE A 225 13.69 -2.61 4.75
N ALA A 226 14.77 -2.62 5.54
CA ALA A 226 16.02 -3.24 5.14
C ALA A 226 15.90 -4.74 4.80
N PRO A 227 15.20 -5.59 5.58
CA PRO A 227 15.13 -7.01 5.27
C PRO A 227 14.41 -7.34 3.96
N PRO A 228 13.19 -6.83 3.68
CA PRO A 228 12.55 -7.03 2.38
C PRO A 228 13.40 -6.55 1.20
N PHE A 229 14.15 -5.46 1.36
CA PHE A 229 15.04 -4.94 0.32
C PHE A 229 16.25 -5.86 0.07
N ILE A 230 16.85 -6.41 1.14
CA ILE A 230 17.95 -7.38 1.01
C ILE A 230 17.45 -8.68 0.38
N ILE A 231 16.29 -9.19 0.81
CA ILE A 231 15.64 -10.38 0.23
C ILE A 231 15.30 -10.16 -1.24
N LEU A 232 14.88 -8.95 -1.62
CA LEU A 232 14.64 -8.60 -3.02
C LEU A 232 15.90 -8.75 -3.88
N ILE A 233 17.07 -8.36 -3.35
CA ILE A 233 18.33 -8.39 -4.10
C ILE A 233 18.94 -9.80 -4.15
N HIS A 234 18.97 -10.48 -3.00
CA HIS A 234 19.71 -11.73 -2.83
C HIS A 234 18.84 -12.99 -2.87
N GLY A 235 17.52 -12.82 -2.90
CA GLY A 235 16.56 -13.92 -2.76
C GLY A 235 16.24 -14.24 -1.30
N LEU A 236 15.34 -15.19 -1.11
CA LEU A 236 14.93 -15.66 0.21
C LEU A 236 15.69 -16.93 0.58
N ASP A 237 16.46 -16.87 1.67
CA ASP A 237 17.08 -18.03 2.31
C ASP A 237 16.77 -18.06 3.83
N PRO A 238 17.00 -19.18 4.53
CA PRO A 238 16.68 -19.30 5.95
C PRO A 238 17.39 -18.27 6.84
N THR A 239 18.62 -17.87 6.50
CA THR A 239 19.40 -16.90 7.26
C THR A 239 18.80 -15.51 7.11
N LEU A 240 18.52 -15.09 5.88
CA LEU A 240 17.85 -13.81 5.60
C LEU A 240 16.44 -13.78 6.19
N ALA A 241 15.74 -14.90 6.23
CA ALA A 241 14.43 -15.02 6.87
C ALA A 241 14.51 -14.77 8.39
N VAL A 242 15.45 -15.42 9.09
CA VAL A 242 15.65 -15.23 10.54
C VAL A 242 16.13 -13.81 10.85
N PHE A 243 17.06 -13.29 10.04
CA PHE A 243 17.55 -11.92 10.17
C PHE A 243 16.41 -10.91 10.00
N GLY A 244 15.59 -11.07 8.96
CA GLY A 244 14.45 -10.19 8.72
C GLY A 244 13.38 -10.26 9.79
N LEU A 245 13.08 -11.46 10.30
CA LEU A 245 12.17 -11.63 11.43
C LEU A 245 12.68 -10.90 12.67
N SER A 246 13.99 -10.96 12.93
CA SER A 246 14.62 -10.31 14.09
C SER A 246 14.56 -8.79 13.99
N LEU A 247 14.85 -8.21 12.82
CA LEU A 247 14.78 -6.76 12.60
C LEU A 247 13.34 -6.25 12.62
N TYR A 248 12.41 -6.96 12.01
CA TYR A 248 10.98 -6.60 12.04
C TYR A 248 10.43 -6.66 13.46
N SER A 249 10.77 -7.69 14.22
CA SER A 249 10.40 -7.81 15.65
C SER A 249 10.96 -6.64 16.47
N SER A 250 12.21 -6.26 16.21
CA SER A 250 12.85 -5.11 16.86
C SER A 250 12.15 -3.80 16.52
N ALA A 251 11.76 -3.59 15.25
CA ALA A 251 11.00 -2.42 14.82
C ALA A 251 9.65 -2.31 15.54
N LEU A 252 8.94 -3.44 15.71
CA LEU A 252 7.67 -3.48 16.43
C LEU A 252 7.83 -3.14 17.92
N ILE A 253 8.90 -3.63 18.56
CA ILE A 253 9.21 -3.28 19.96
C ILE A 253 9.51 -1.79 20.07
N LEU A 254 10.25 -1.22 19.11
CA LEU A 254 10.66 0.17 19.12
C LEU A 254 9.49 1.16 18.96
N ILE A 255 8.39 0.77 18.32
CA ILE A 255 7.20 1.63 18.13
C ILE A 255 6.17 1.47 19.28
N ARG A 256 6.38 0.57 20.24
CA ARG A 256 5.44 0.41 21.36
C ARG A 256 5.25 1.73 22.13
N PRO A 257 3.99 2.15 22.39
CA PRO A 257 3.73 3.39 23.10
C PRO A 257 4.27 3.32 24.52
N ASP A 258 4.92 4.40 24.95
CA ASP A 258 5.35 4.54 26.34
C ASP A 258 4.12 4.91 27.18
N ARG A 259 3.88 4.18 28.27
CA ARG A 259 2.82 4.51 29.22
C ARG A 259 3.24 5.73 30.03
N ILE A 260 2.41 6.77 30.07
CA ILE A 260 2.60 7.87 31.02
C ILE A 260 2.35 7.29 32.41
N VAL A 261 3.42 7.12 33.20
CA VAL A 261 3.29 6.86 34.64
C VAL A 261 2.78 8.16 35.25
N SER A 262 1.50 8.18 35.65
CA SER A 262 0.92 9.30 36.39
C SER A 262 1.82 9.61 37.58
N ARG A 263 2.55 10.73 37.56
CA ARG A 263 3.15 11.26 38.79
C ARG A 263 2.01 11.39 39.79
N ARG A 264 2.17 10.77 40.96
CA ARG A 264 1.19 10.79 42.06
C ARG A 264 0.65 12.23 42.21
N PRO A 265 -0.67 12.43 42.40
CA PRO A 265 -1.19 13.76 42.64
C PRO A 265 -0.45 14.35 43.86
N HIS A 266 0.06 15.57 43.71
CA HIS A 266 0.58 16.34 44.83
C HIS A 266 -0.47 16.33 45.95
N PRO A 267 -0.11 16.08 47.21
CA PRO A 267 -1.06 16.19 48.31
C PRO A 267 -1.69 17.59 48.26
N PRO A 268 -3.01 17.72 48.54
CA PRO A 268 -3.68 19.00 48.46
C PRO A 268 -2.93 20.01 49.34
N VAL A 269 -2.54 21.13 48.74
CA VAL A 269 -2.03 22.29 49.47
C VAL A 269 -3.11 22.67 50.47
N ALA A 270 -2.80 22.56 51.77
CA ALA A 270 -3.71 22.97 52.83
C ALA A 270 -4.11 24.42 52.58
N SER A 271 -5.39 24.65 52.27
CA SER A 271 -5.95 25.99 52.10
C SER A 271 -5.78 26.76 53.41
N ALA A 272 -5.14 27.93 53.33
CA ALA A 272 -5.00 28.86 54.45
C ALA A 272 -6.37 29.21 55.05
N PRO A 273 -6.47 29.39 56.39
CA PRO A 273 -7.73 29.68 57.05
C PRO A 273 -8.28 31.05 56.62
N PRO A 274 -9.62 31.22 56.52
CA PRO A 274 -10.24 32.44 56.05
C PRO A 274 -10.05 33.61 57.04
N PRO A 275 -9.92 34.87 56.56
CA PRO A 275 -9.75 36.04 57.42
C PRO A 275 -11.04 36.41 58.17
N SER A 276 -10.89 36.89 59.40
CA SER A 276 -11.99 37.30 60.29
C SER A 276 -12.80 38.48 59.73
N PRO A 277 -14.12 38.55 59.99
CA PRO A 277 -14.99 39.56 59.41
C PRO A 277 -14.78 40.94 60.04
N ALA A 278 -14.48 41.94 59.19
CA ALA A 278 -14.37 43.34 59.56
C ALA A 278 -15.76 44.01 59.70
N ALA A 279 -15.86 44.94 60.65
CA ALA A 279 -17.07 45.63 61.08
C ALA A 279 -17.73 46.48 59.97
N SER A 280 -19.06 46.51 60.00
CA SER A 280 -19.95 47.20 59.07
C SER A 280 -20.02 48.73 59.30
N PRO A 281 -20.02 49.57 58.23
CA PRO A 281 -20.32 50.98 58.37
C PRO A 281 -21.82 51.26 58.15
N ARG A 282 -22.38 52.03 59.07
CA ARG A 282 -23.74 52.61 59.03
C ARG A 282 -23.84 53.62 57.88
N SER A 283 -24.87 53.54 57.03
CA SER A 283 -25.30 54.64 56.16
C SER A 283 -26.61 55.23 56.69
N ALA A 284 -26.54 56.47 57.18
CA ALA A 284 -27.68 57.28 57.59
C ALA A 284 -28.43 57.80 56.36
N SER A 285 -29.75 57.87 56.49
CA SER A 285 -30.68 58.46 55.54
C SER A 285 -30.68 59.99 55.66
N SER A 286 -30.84 60.71 54.55
CA SER A 286 -31.97 61.62 54.30
C SER A 286 -31.69 62.60 53.16
N ARG A 287 -32.61 62.63 52.18
CA ARG A 287 -32.90 63.74 51.24
C ARG A 287 -33.42 64.98 52.01
N PRO A 288 -33.68 66.13 51.35
CA PRO A 288 -33.41 66.51 49.95
C PRO A 288 -32.35 67.61 49.79
#